data_AF-A0A3Q0EYI2-F1
#
_entry.id   AF-A0A3Q0EYI2-F1
#
_cell.length_a   1.000
_cell.length_b   1.000
_cell.length_c   1.000
_cell.angle_alpha   90.00
_cell.angle_beta   90.00
_cell.angle_gamma   90.00
#
_symmetry.space_group_name_H-M   'P 1'
#
loop_
_entity.id
_entity.type
_entity.pdbx_description
1 polymer ?
#
loop_
_entity_poly.entity_id
_entity_poly.type
_entity_poly.pdbx_seq_one_letter_code
_entity_poly.pdbx_strand_id
1 'polypeptide(L)'
;MEEGEDGSEKQKQNASATRLSLKSDSPFNNYHLWKQKFRENCYKRVRENRTRLLWKFRCNEQQQDDTLKCALEDIVSDEFHKMKRRDEVLWEYEGPPLTTCPDQYEEILLEMQRIFYEDLKSQPQELESDVEIWEHEVDEYLSRAVYEHMQLNEDEAYGKEIWCPICKEGELKDSYNLIYCTRCELQLNKASERRIVCLL
;
A
#
# COMPACT_ATOMS: atom_id res chain seq x y z
N MET A 1 53.04 44.57 15.72
CA MET A 1 52.26 45.82 15.75
C MET A 1 51.74 46.01 14.34
N GLU A 2 50.47 45.83 14.01
CA GLU A 2 49.19 45.60 14.71
C GLU A 2 48.34 44.79 13.70
N GLU A 3 47.73 43.63 14.03
CA GLU A 3 46.36 43.44 14.56
C GLU A 3 45.29 44.33 13.89
N GLY A 4 44.33 43.75 13.15
CA GLY A 4 42.94 43.49 13.62
C GLY A 4 42.06 44.70 13.22
N GLU A 5 40.80 44.67 12.79
CA GLU A 5 39.69 43.74 12.66
C GLU A 5 38.79 44.34 11.54
N ASP A 6 38.00 43.54 10.82
CA ASP A 6 36.66 43.99 10.43
C ASP A 6 35.75 42.76 10.33
N GLY A 7 34.78 42.71 11.25
CA GLY A 7 33.74 41.70 11.29
C GLY A 7 32.58 42.14 10.43
N SER A 8 32.08 41.23 9.60
CA SER A 8 30.71 41.33 9.09
C SER A 8 30.08 39.94 9.05
N GLU A 9 29.13 39.76 9.97
CA GLU A 9 28.22 38.64 10.06
C GLU A 9 27.50 38.40 8.73
N LYS A 10 27.47 37.15 8.27
CA LYS A 10 26.34 36.67 7.45
C LYS A 10 25.84 35.34 7.98
N GLN A 11 24.59 35.43 8.44
CA GLN A 11 23.73 34.40 8.99
C GLN A 11 23.61 33.17 8.08
N LYS A 12 23.71 32.02 8.75
CA LYS A 12 22.88 30.81 8.59
C LYS A 12 21.73 30.96 7.59
N GLN A 13 21.84 30.29 6.43
CA GLN A 13 20.72 29.66 5.74
C GLN A 13 21.22 28.46 4.91
N ASN A 14 21.67 27.39 5.58
CA ASN A 14 21.62 26.07 4.96
C ASN A 14 20.23 25.51 5.22
N ALA A 15 19.27 25.97 4.44
CA ALA A 15 17.98 25.29 4.31
C ALA A 15 18.30 23.92 3.72
N SER A 16 18.24 22.88 4.54
CA SER A 16 18.12 21.51 4.09
C SER A 16 16.89 21.46 3.19
N ALA A 17 17.11 21.54 1.88
CA ALA A 17 16.13 21.13 0.90
C ALA A 17 16.03 19.62 1.01
N THR A 18 15.32 19.16 2.04
CA THR A 18 14.87 17.78 2.18
C THR A 18 14.17 17.46 0.88
N ARG A 19 14.82 16.66 0.03
CA ARG A 19 14.18 16.11 -1.17
C ARG A 19 12.89 15.45 -0.71
N LEU A 20 11.76 16.03 -1.11
CA LEU A 20 10.47 15.41 -0.91
C LEU A 20 10.54 14.01 -1.51
N SER A 21 10.19 13.01 -0.68
CA SER A 21 10.14 11.62 -1.10
C SER A 21 9.18 11.51 -2.29
N LEU A 22 9.73 11.14 -3.46
CA LEU A 22 8.96 10.84 -4.68
C LEU A 22 8.03 9.61 -4.51
N LYS A 23 8.00 8.98 -3.33
CA LYS A 23 7.29 7.72 -3.11
C LYS A 23 5.84 7.86 -2.65
N SER A 24 5.39 9.03 -2.17
CA SER A 24 4.00 9.18 -1.69
C SER A 24 2.99 9.40 -2.82
N ASP A 25 3.41 10.04 -3.91
CA ASP A 25 2.60 10.25 -5.11
C ASP A 25 3.18 9.43 -6.25
N SER A 26 3.06 8.10 -6.17
CA SER A 26 3.38 7.27 -7.33
C SER A 26 2.33 7.51 -8.42
N PRO A 27 2.66 8.15 -9.56
CA PRO A 27 1.75 8.25 -10.71
C PRO A 27 1.47 6.85 -11.33
N PHE A 28 2.15 5.82 -10.84
CA PHE A 28 2.02 4.44 -11.30
C PHE A 28 0.94 3.66 -10.57
N ASN A 29 0.45 4.11 -9.40
CA ASN A 29 -0.65 3.43 -8.71
C ASN A 29 -2.03 3.96 -9.15
N ASN A 30 -2.29 3.89 -10.46
CA ASN A 30 -3.60 4.19 -11.05
C ASN A 30 -4.65 3.10 -10.78
N TYR A 31 -4.33 2.12 -9.92
CA TYR A 31 -5.19 0.98 -9.62
C TYR A 31 -6.59 1.40 -9.19
N HIS A 32 -6.66 2.34 -8.25
CA HIS A 32 -7.95 2.84 -7.75
C HIS A 32 -8.74 3.58 -8.83
N LEU A 33 -8.09 4.40 -9.67
CA LEU A 33 -8.76 5.16 -10.72
C LEU A 33 -9.29 4.27 -11.84
N TRP A 34 -8.48 3.33 -12.36
CA TRP A 34 -8.97 2.44 -13.43
C TRP A 34 -10.06 1.51 -12.92
N LYS A 35 -9.94 1.01 -11.68
CA LYS A 35 -10.95 0.15 -11.05
C LYS A 35 -12.27 0.88 -10.86
N GLN A 36 -12.23 2.15 -10.48
CA GLN A 36 -13.42 2.99 -10.39
C GLN A 36 -14.04 3.19 -11.77
N LYS A 37 -13.25 3.61 -12.77
CA LYS A 37 -13.71 3.83 -14.14
C LYS A 37 -14.28 2.57 -14.79
N PHE A 38 -13.68 1.41 -14.51
CA PHE A 38 -14.18 0.10 -14.94
C PHE A 38 -15.58 -0.17 -14.38
N ARG A 39 -15.77 0.02 -13.07
CA ARG A 39 -17.08 -0.15 -12.42
C ARG A 39 -18.12 0.78 -13.04
N GLU A 40 -17.79 2.06 -13.23
CA GLU A 40 -18.68 3.05 -13.83
C GLU A 40 -19.12 2.65 -15.25
N ASN A 41 -18.19 2.16 -16.07
CA ASN A 41 -18.52 1.71 -17.43
C ASN A 41 -19.43 0.47 -17.43
N CYS A 42 -19.16 -0.51 -16.55
CA CYS A 42 -20.02 -1.67 -16.38
C CYS A 42 -21.44 -1.24 -15.97
N TYR A 43 -21.57 -0.36 -14.97
CA TYR A 43 -22.88 0.16 -14.54
C TYR A 43 -23.60 0.91 -15.65
N LYS A 44 -22.88 1.74 -16.42
CA LYS A 44 -23.45 2.46 -17.57
C LYS A 44 -24.01 1.48 -18.59
N ARG A 45 -23.26 0.44 -18.96
CA ARG A 45 -23.71 -0.55 -19.94
C ARG A 45 -24.86 -1.41 -19.44
N VAL A 46 -24.92 -1.73 -18.15
CA VAL A 46 -26.08 -2.40 -17.54
C VAL A 46 -27.32 -1.52 -17.66
N ARG A 47 -27.20 -0.21 -17.38
CA ARG A 47 -28.32 0.73 -17.52
C ARG A 47 -28.80 0.89 -18.97
N GLU A 48 -27.87 0.97 -19.92
CA GLU A 48 -28.18 1.04 -21.35
C GLU A 48 -28.87 -0.25 -21.85
N ASN A 49 -28.44 -1.41 -21.35
CA ASN A 49 -29.04 -2.69 -21.72
C ASN A 49 -30.34 -3.01 -20.97
N ARG A 50 -30.76 -2.19 -20.01
CA ARG A 50 -31.91 -2.48 -19.13
C ARG A 50 -33.16 -2.86 -19.91
N THR A 51 -33.55 -2.08 -20.93
CA THR A 51 -34.76 -2.36 -21.72
C THR A 51 -34.64 -3.67 -22.50
N ARG A 52 -33.47 -3.97 -23.07
CA ARG A 52 -33.19 -5.22 -23.79
C ARG A 52 -33.22 -6.42 -22.85
N LEU A 53 -32.63 -6.30 -21.67
CA LEU A 53 -32.62 -7.35 -20.64
C LEU A 53 -34.04 -7.60 -20.14
N LEU A 54 -34.77 -6.55 -19.77
CA LEU A 54 -36.17 -6.66 -19.32
C LEU A 54 -37.07 -7.31 -20.36
N TRP A 55 -36.87 -7.02 -21.65
CA TRP A 55 -37.61 -7.69 -22.72
C TRP A 55 -37.26 -9.17 -22.80
N LYS A 56 -35.98 -9.54 -22.73
CA LYS A 56 -35.56 -10.95 -22.67
C LYS A 56 -36.13 -11.70 -21.46
N PHE A 57 -36.18 -11.09 -20.27
CA PHE A 57 -36.79 -11.67 -19.07
C PHE A 57 -38.27 -11.96 -19.25
N ARG A 58 -39.02 -11.02 -19.85
CA ARG A 58 -40.45 -11.18 -20.10
C ARG A 58 -40.77 -12.27 -21.12
N CYS A 59 -39.83 -12.57 -22.01
CA CYS A 59 -40.01 -13.60 -23.04
C CYS A 59 -39.53 -15.00 -22.61
N ASN A 60 -38.74 -15.12 -21.55
CA ASN A 60 -38.11 -16.39 -21.14
C ASN A 60 -38.31 -16.66 -19.64
N GLU A 61 -39.35 -17.40 -19.28
CA GLU A 61 -39.73 -17.67 -17.88
C GLU A 61 -38.89 -18.76 -17.20
N GLN A 62 -38.27 -19.67 -17.96
CA GLN A 62 -37.62 -20.87 -17.40
C GLN A 62 -36.10 -20.74 -17.12
N GLN A 63 -35.41 -19.72 -17.64
CA GLN A 63 -33.95 -19.56 -17.51
C GLN A 63 -33.53 -18.11 -17.19
N GLN A 64 -34.28 -17.46 -16.30
CA GLN A 64 -34.06 -16.07 -15.96
C GLN A 64 -32.68 -15.83 -15.31
N ASP A 65 -32.25 -16.72 -14.41
CA ASP A 65 -30.98 -16.54 -13.67
C ASP A 65 -29.75 -16.72 -14.58
N ASP A 66 -29.75 -17.74 -15.43
CA ASP A 66 -28.69 -17.96 -16.43
C ASP A 66 -28.61 -16.82 -17.44
N THR A 67 -29.77 -16.28 -17.86
CA THR A 67 -29.82 -15.14 -18.79
C THR A 67 -29.24 -13.86 -18.15
N LEU A 68 -29.50 -13.62 -16.86
CA LEU A 68 -28.91 -12.51 -16.12
C LEU A 68 -27.39 -12.68 -16.02
N LYS A 69 -26.96 -13.88 -15.62
CA LYS A 69 -25.56 -14.19 -15.36
C LYS A 69 -24.73 -14.08 -16.63
N CYS A 70 -25.15 -14.70 -17.73
CA CYS A 70 -24.46 -14.57 -19.01
C CYS A 70 -24.41 -13.11 -19.48
N ALA A 71 -25.51 -12.35 -19.33
CA ALA A 71 -25.49 -10.94 -19.73
C ALA A 71 -24.55 -10.09 -18.88
N LEU A 72 -24.41 -10.36 -17.59
CA LEU A 72 -23.45 -9.69 -16.72
C LEU A 72 -22.02 -10.10 -17.05
N GLU A 73 -21.76 -11.39 -17.25
CA GLU A 73 -20.46 -11.91 -17.66
C GLU A 73 -20.01 -11.32 -19.00
N ASP A 74 -20.92 -11.20 -19.97
CA ASP A 74 -20.67 -10.55 -21.26
C ASP A 74 -20.27 -9.08 -21.07
N ILE A 75 -21.04 -8.33 -20.26
CA ILE A 75 -20.78 -6.90 -20.02
C ILE A 75 -19.43 -6.69 -19.34
N VAL A 76 -19.14 -7.49 -18.31
CA VAL A 76 -17.89 -7.40 -17.54
C VAL A 76 -16.71 -7.78 -18.41
N SER A 77 -16.81 -8.87 -19.18
CA SER A 77 -15.77 -9.33 -20.10
C SER A 77 -15.47 -8.30 -21.19
N ASP A 78 -16.51 -7.74 -21.81
CA ASP A 78 -16.36 -6.71 -22.85
C ASP A 78 -15.67 -5.45 -22.32
N GLU A 79 -16.10 -4.95 -21.15
CA GLU A 79 -15.49 -3.77 -20.54
C GLU A 79 -14.07 -4.04 -20.06
N PHE A 80 -13.80 -5.25 -19.59
CA PHE A 80 -12.47 -5.64 -19.13
C PHE A 80 -11.51 -5.71 -20.32
N HIS A 81 -11.93 -6.28 -21.44
CA HIS A 81 -11.13 -6.28 -22.67
C HIS A 81 -10.92 -4.88 -23.25
N LYS A 82 -11.91 -4.00 -23.19
CA LYS A 82 -11.75 -2.59 -23.62
C LYS A 82 -10.77 -1.83 -22.74
N MET A 83 -10.76 -2.14 -21.44
CA MET A 83 -9.79 -1.56 -20.51
C MET A 83 -8.40 -2.12 -20.74
N LYS A 84 -8.26 -3.44 -20.90
CA LYS A 84 -6.98 -4.09 -21.17
C LYS A 84 -6.32 -3.56 -22.44
N ARG A 85 -7.07 -3.37 -23.53
CA ARG A 85 -6.54 -2.73 -24.76
C ARG A 85 -6.04 -1.30 -24.53
N ARG A 86 -6.70 -0.53 -23.66
CA ARG A 86 -6.25 0.83 -23.33
C ARG A 86 -4.99 0.82 -22.47
N ASP A 87 -4.86 -0.16 -21.59
CA ASP A 87 -3.67 -0.35 -20.76
C ASP A 87 -2.50 -0.87 -21.61
N GLU A 88 -2.73 -1.84 -22.51
CA GLU A 88 -1.76 -2.33 -23.49
C GLU A 88 -1.18 -1.18 -24.36
N VAL A 89 -2.03 -0.23 -24.78
CA VAL A 89 -1.60 0.99 -25.50
C VAL A 89 -0.89 2.02 -24.58
N LEU A 90 -1.17 2.01 -23.27
CA LEU A 90 -0.53 2.91 -22.31
C LEU A 90 0.92 2.50 -21.99
N TRP A 91 1.25 1.21 -22.14
CA TRP A 91 2.61 0.67 -22.00
C TRP A 91 3.38 0.65 -23.32
N GLU A 92 2.75 0.99 -24.45
CA GLU A 92 3.47 1.29 -25.69
C GLU A 92 4.08 2.69 -25.58
N TYR A 93 5.41 2.75 -25.65
CA TYR A 93 6.16 4.00 -25.61
C TYR A 93 5.82 4.86 -26.84
N GLU A 94 4.89 5.81 -26.70
CA GLU A 94 4.58 6.88 -27.68
C GLU A 94 5.66 7.99 -27.70
N GLY A 95 6.93 7.64 -27.47
CA GLY A 95 8.01 8.59 -27.70
C GLY A 95 8.23 8.83 -29.19
N PRO A 96 8.87 9.95 -29.59
CA PRO A 96 9.31 10.16 -30.96
C PRO A 96 10.02 8.88 -31.45
N PRO A 97 9.80 8.45 -32.71
CA PRO A 97 10.59 7.36 -33.27
C PRO A 97 12.06 7.65 -32.98
N LEU A 98 12.77 6.70 -32.37
CA LEU A 98 14.22 6.75 -32.20
C LEU A 98 14.87 6.58 -33.60
N THR A 99 14.57 7.49 -34.51
CA THR A 99 15.15 7.59 -35.86
C THR A 99 16.46 8.35 -35.84
N THR A 100 16.94 8.77 -34.67
CA THR A 100 18.31 9.23 -34.49
C THR A 100 19.15 8.00 -34.12
N CYS A 101 20.12 7.66 -34.96
CA CYS A 101 21.12 6.59 -34.81
C CYS A 101 21.11 5.84 -33.45
N PRO A 102 20.70 4.54 -33.42
CA PRO A 102 20.65 3.72 -32.20
C PRO A 102 21.92 3.79 -31.34
N ASP A 103 23.08 3.91 -31.99
CA ASP A 103 24.40 3.96 -31.36
C ASP A 103 24.58 5.16 -30.41
N GLN A 104 23.89 6.29 -30.63
CA GLN A 104 24.02 7.49 -29.78
C GLN A 104 23.26 7.34 -28.46
N TYR A 105 22.19 6.54 -28.43
CA TYR A 105 21.43 6.30 -27.19
C TYR A 105 22.16 5.33 -26.26
N GLU A 106 22.82 4.33 -26.83
CA GLU A 106 23.67 3.41 -26.06
C GLU A 106 24.81 4.17 -25.38
N GLU A 107 25.48 5.06 -26.10
CA GLU A 107 26.55 5.90 -25.54
C GLU A 107 26.04 6.80 -24.41
N ILE A 108 24.90 7.49 -24.59
CA ILE A 108 24.29 8.32 -23.54
C ILE A 108 23.91 7.48 -22.31
N LEU A 109 23.33 6.29 -22.50
CA LEU A 109 22.95 5.42 -21.38
C LEU A 109 24.16 4.89 -20.61
N LEU A 110 25.24 4.53 -21.32
CA LEU A 110 26.50 4.10 -20.71
C LEU A 110 27.19 5.26 -19.96
N GLU A 111 27.13 6.47 -20.51
CA GLU A 111 27.61 7.70 -19.87
C GLU A 111 26.83 8.00 -18.58
N MET A 112 25.49 7.94 -18.63
CA MET A 112 24.64 8.10 -17.45
C MET A 112 24.93 7.04 -16.38
N GLN A 113 25.09 5.77 -16.79
CA GLN A 113 25.45 4.68 -15.89
C GLN A 113 26.82 4.92 -15.24
N ARG A 114 27.82 5.39 -16.01
CA ARG A 114 29.15 5.70 -15.48
C ARG A 114 29.09 6.81 -14.43
N ILE A 115 28.43 7.92 -14.73
CA ILE A 115 28.27 9.06 -13.80
C ILE A 115 27.62 8.59 -12.51
N PHE A 116 26.55 7.79 -12.59
CA PHE A 116 25.86 7.27 -11.42
C PHE A 116 26.77 6.41 -10.52
N TYR A 117 27.59 5.52 -11.11
CA TYR A 117 28.51 4.70 -10.32
C TYR A 117 29.70 5.49 -9.77
N GLU A 118 30.11 6.55 -10.45
CA GLU A 118 31.16 7.46 -9.99
C GLU A 118 30.67 8.32 -8.80
N ASP A 119 29.42 8.78 -8.85
CA ASP A 119 28.73 9.44 -7.74
C ASP A 119 28.57 8.50 -6.53
N LEU A 120 28.22 7.23 -6.76
CA LEU A 120 28.13 6.22 -5.69
C LEU A 120 29.49 5.92 -5.04
N LYS A 121 30.56 5.85 -5.82
CA LYS A 121 31.92 5.62 -5.29
C LYS A 121 32.47 6.83 -4.55
N SER A 122 32.01 8.04 -4.90
CA SER A 122 32.41 9.29 -4.26
C SER A 122 31.51 9.66 -3.08
N GLN A 123 30.43 8.91 -2.82
CA GLN A 123 29.69 9.06 -1.58
C GLN A 123 30.60 8.74 -0.39
N PRO A 124 30.64 9.61 0.63
CA PRO A 124 31.36 9.33 1.84
C PRO A 124 30.74 8.11 2.54
N GLN A 125 31.59 7.23 3.04
CA GLN A 125 31.23 6.05 3.86
C GLN A 125 30.40 6.43 5.11
N GLU A 126 30.33 7.72 5.43
CA GLU A 126 29.46 8.33 6.43
C GLU A 126 27.97 8.06 6.18
N LEU A 127 27.52 7.95 4.92
CA LEU A 127 26.09 7.75 4.62
C LEU A 127 25.63 6.32 4.94
N GLU A 128 26.49 5.32 4.71
CA GLU A 128 26.22 3.92 5.10
C GLU A 128 26.29 3.78 6.62
N SER A 129 27.27 4.42 7.28
CA SER A 129 27.35 4.40 8.74
C SER A 129 26.16 5.10 9.41
N ASP A 130 25.68 6.21 8.83
CA ASP A 130 24.49 6.89 9.34
C ASP A 130 23.29 5.94 9.27
N VAL A 131 23.06 5.28 8.13
CA VAL A 131 21.93 4.32 7.97
C VAL A 131 22.00 3.19 9.00
N GLU A 132 23.17 2.60 9.22
CA GLU A 132 23.36 1.54 10.21
C GLU A 132 23.13 2.04 11.66
N ILE A 133 23.54 3.27 11.98
CA ILE A 133 23.27 3.91 13.28
C ILE A 133 21.76 4.13 13.47
N TRP A 134 21.05 4.65 12.47
CA TRP A 134 19.60 4.85 12.53
C TRP A 134 18.83 3.54 12.71
N GLU A 135 19.25 2.46 12.06
CA GLU A 135 18.64 1.13 12.23
C GLU A 135 18.76 0.65 13.68
N HIS A 136 19.95 0.76 14.27
CA HIS A 136 20.18 0.36 15.66
C HIS A 136 19.42 1.21 16.68
N GLU A 137 19.38 2.54 16.50
CA GLU A 137 18.62 3.44 17.40
C GLU A 137 17.12 3.15 17.35
N VAL A 138 16.58 2.87 16.16
CA VAL A 138 15.16 2.52 15.98
C VAL A 138 14.84 1.17 16.61
N ASP A 139 15.68 0.17 16.42
CA ASP A 139 15.50 -1.16 17.01
C ASP A 139 15.56 -1.11 18.55
N GLU A 140 16.49 -0.34 19.12
CA GLU A 140 16.57 -0.15 20.57
C GLU A 140 15.30 0.54 21.10
N TYR A 141 14.85 1.62 20.44
CA TYR A 141 13.61 2.30 20.80
C TYR A 141 12.39 1.38 20.74
N LEU A 142 12.26 0.59 19.66
CA LEU A 142 11.16 -0.36 19.48
C LEU A 142 11.19 -1.46 20.56
N SER A 143 12.35 -2.03 20.85
CA SER A 143 12.49 -3.06 21.89
C SER A 143 12.08 -2.53 23.27
N ARG A 144 12.47 -1.30 23.59
CA ARG A 144 12.09 -0.61 24.82
C ARG A 144 10.60 -0.32 24.89
N ALA A 145 10.00 0.21 23.81
CA ALA A 145 8.57 0.48 23.75
C ALA A 145 7.75 -0.80 23.88
N VAL A 146 8.20 -1.90 23.26
CA VAL A 146 7.57 -3.22 23.43
C VAL A 146 7.70 -3.67 24.88
N TYR A 147 8.86 -3.58 25.50
CA TYR A 147 9.03 -3.96 26.90
C TYR A 147 8.17 -3.11 27.86
N GLU A 148 8.05 -1.81 27.63
CA GLU A 148 7.27 -0.90 28.46
C GLU A 148 5.75 -1.06 28.27
N HIS A 149 5.28 -1.28 27.04
CA HIS A 149 3.85 -1.35 26.72
C HIS A 149 3.28 -2.76 26.71
N MET A 150 4.11 -3.76 26.39
CA MET A 150 3.79 -5.17 26.49
C MET A 150 4.18 -5.59 27.90
N GLN A 151 3.22 -5.55 28.82
CA GLN A 151 3.41 -5.83 30.24
C GLN A 151 3.69 -7.33 30.45
N LEU A 152 4.87 -7.78 30.04
CA LEU A 152 5.34 -9.18 30.06
C LEU A 152 5.74 -9.66 31.47
N ASN A 153 5.52 -8.84 32.51
CA ASN A 153 5.74 -9.25 33.89
C ASN A 153 4.69 -10.30 34.30
N GLU A 154 5.11 -11.57 34.35
CA GLU A 154 4.28 -12.70 34.78
C GLU A 154 3.64 -12.48 36.17
N ASP A 155 4.28 -11.68 37.03
CA ASP A 155 3.84 -11.43 38.41
C ASP A 155 2.70 -10.40 38.54
N GLU A 156 2.45 -9.55 37.53
CA GLU A 156 1.35 -8.56 37.54
C GLU A 156 0.20 -8.90 36.57
N ALA A 157 0.33 -9.99 35.80
CA ALA A 157 -0.59 -10.31 34.71
C ALA A 157 -1.91 -10.95 35.17
N TYR A 158 -2.01 -11.42 36.43
CA TYR A 158 -3.18 -12.13 36.95
C TYR A 158 -4.33 -11.23 37.46
N GLY A 159 -4.32 -9.93 37.17
CA GLY A 159 -5.37 -9.02 37.67
C GLY A 159 -5.64 -7.76 36.86
N LYS A 160 -5.03 -7.58 35.68
CA LYS A 160 -5.25 -6.38 34.86
C LYS A 160 -6.49 -6.57 34.00
N GLU A 161 -7.46 -5.68 34.19
CA GLU A 161 -8.69 -5.59 33.41
C GLU A 161 -8.35 -5.53 31.91
N ILE A 162 -8.69 -6.58 31.17
CA ILE A 162 -8.46 -6.61 29.72
C ILE A 162 -9.60 -5.86 29.04
N TRP A 163 -9.29 -4.78 28.31
CA TRP A 163 -10.32 -4.02 27.60
C TRP A 163 -10.75 -4.71 26.30
N CYS A 164 -12.05 -4.62 26.00
CA CYS A 164 -12.63 -5.15 24.78
C CYS A 164 -12.12 -4.37 23.56
N PRO A 165 -11.50 -5.04 22.56
CA PRO A 165 -10.96 -4.36 21.39
C PRO A 165 -12.06 -3.79 20.46
N ILE A 166 -13.30 -4.27 20.60
CA ILE A 166 -14.43 -3.86 19.76
C ILE A 166 -15.05 -2.55 20.28
N CYS A 167 -15.45 -2.51 21.54
CA CYS A 167 -16.12 -1.34 22.11
C CYS A 167 -15.18 -0.42 22.91
N LYS A 168 -13.96 -0.85 23.25
CA LYS A 168 -12.94 -0.13 24.04
C LYS A 168 -13.37 0.36 25.43
N GLU A 169 -14.61 0.10 25.80
CA GLU A 169 -15.23 0.56 27.03
C GLU A 169 -15.61 -0.58 27.97
N GLY A 170 -15.77 -1.79 27.45
CA GLY A 170 -16.13 -2.97 28.23
C GLY A 170 -14.90 -3.78 28.59
N GLU A 171 -14.94 -4.43 29.73
CA GLU A 171 -13.91 -5.39 30.15
C GLU A 171 -14.21 -6.76 29.53
N LEU A 172 -13.17 -7.46 29.09
CA LEU A 172 -13.23 -8.86 28.70
C LEU A 172 -13.08 -9.74 29.94
N LYS A 173 -14.13 -10.50 30.22
CA LYS A 173 -14.12 -11.51 31.27
C LYS A 173 -13.85 -12.86 30.65
N ASP A 174 -12.98 -13.60 31.31
CA ASP A 174 -12.67 -14.99 31.01
C ASP A 174 -13.52 -15.89 31.92
N SER A 175 -14.33 -16.76 31.32
CA SER A 175 -14.98 -17.90 31.97
C SER A 175 -14.53 -19.21 31.33
N TYR A 176 -14.83 -20.34 31.98
CA TYR A 176 -14.34 -21.68 31.60
C TYR A 176 -14.20 -21.92 30.09
N ASN A 177 -15.27 -21.74 29.31
CA ASN A 177 -15.29 -21.98 27.86
C ASN A 177 -15.65 -20.74 27.02
N LEU A 178 -15.72 -19.56 27.65
CA LEU A 178 -16.24 -18.36 27.01
C LEU A 178 -15.46 -17.13 27.46
N ILE A 179 -14.98 -16.37 26.49
CA ILE A 179 -14.49 -15.00 26.72
C ILE A 179 -15.60 -14.06 26.27
N TYR A 180 -16.06 -13.16 27.13
CA TYR A 180 -17.16 -12.25 26.80
C TYR A 180 -16.89 -10.82 27.27
N CYS A 181 -17.47 -9.84 26.58
CA CYS A 181 -17.41 -8.44 26.98
C CYS A 181 -18.56 -8.07 27.93
N THR A 182 -18.28 -7.24 28.94
CA THR A 182 -19.30 -6.73 29.88
C THR A 182 -20.23 -5.65 29.30
N ARG A 183 -19.86 -5.01 28.18
CA ARG A 183 -20.64 -3.90 27.58
C ARG A 183 -21.21 -4.16 26.19
N CYS A 184 -20.55 -5.01 25.38
CA CYS A 184 -21.00 -5.30 24.02
C CYS A 184 -21.24 -6.80 23.83
N GLU A 185 -21.83 -7.17 22.70
CA GLU A 185 -22.22 -8.56 22.40
C GLU A 185 -21.06 -9.46 21.97
N LEU A 186 -19.81 -9.02 22.13
CA LEU A 186 -18.63 -9.85 21.81
C LEU A 186 -18.55 -11.05 22.75
N GLN A 187 -18.61 -12.25 22.17
CA GLN A 187 -18.45 -13.52 22.85
C GLN A 187 -17.60 -14.46 21.98
N LEU A 188 -16.56 -15.07 22.56
CA LEU A 188 -15.64 -16.00 21.90
C LEU A 188 -15.68 -17.32 22.65
N ASN A 189 -16.00 -18.40 21.94
CA ASN A 189 -15.95 -19.75 22.51
C ASN A 189 -14.51 -20.25 22.49
N LYS A 190 -14.02 -20.70 23.65
CA LYS A 190 -12.74 -21.39 23.77
C LYS A 190 -12.91 -22.80 23.22
N ALA A 191 -12.81 -22.95 21.90
CA ALA A 191 -12.81 -24.26 21.29
C ALA A 191 -11.71 -25.12 21.92
N SER A 192 -12.05 -26.35 22.30
CA SER A 192 -11.06 -27.35 22.73
C SER A 192 -10.01 -27.49 21.64
N GLU A 193 -8.75 -27.37 22.04
CA GLU A 193 -7.53 -27.43 21.22
C GLU A 193 -7.70 -28.23 19.92
N ARG A 194 -8.03 -27.56 18.81
CA ARG A 194 -7.70 -28.10 17.50
C ARG A 194 -6.24 -27.80 17.30
N ARG A 195 -5.38 -28.80 17.54
CA ARG A 195 -3.96 -28.78 17.17
C ARG A 195 -3.85 -28.21 15.76
N ILE A 196 -3.34 -26.98 15.66
CA ILE A 196 -2.86 -26.44 14.39
C ILE A 196 -1.59 -27.23 14.11
N VAL A 197 -1.75 -28.35 13.40
CA VAL A 197 -0.61 -29.03 12.78
C VAL A 197 -0.25 -28.17 11.58
N CYS A 198 0.75 -27.29 11.73
CA CYS A 198 1.46 -26.74 10.61
C CYS A 198 2.20 -27.90 9.93
N LEU A 199 1.61 -28.46 8.88
CA LEU A 199 2.36 -29.29 7.94
C LEU A 199 3.27 -28.33 7.14
N LEU A 200 4.58 -28.42 7.41
CA LEU A 200 5.65 -27.88 6.57
C LEU A 200 5.68 -28.62 5.23
#